data_AF-A0AAN0P8J0-F1
#
_entry.id   AF-A0AAN0P8J0-F1
#
_cell.length_a   1.000
_cell.length_b   1.000
_cell.length_c   1.000
_cell.angle_alpha   90.00
_cell.angle_beta   90.00
_cell.angle_gamma   90.00
#
_symmetry.space_group_name_H-M   'P 1'
#
loop_
_entity.id
_entity.type
_entity.pdbx_description
1 polymer ?
#
loop_
_entity_poly.entity_id
_entity_poly.type
_entity_poly.pdbx_seq_one_letter_code
_entity_poly.pdbx_strand_id
1 'polypeptide(L)'
;MKKIVFTFILSVMFSTSTFCQIIWQKAEKGMTVAQVKKNFPKAQSVQPTDGTTLGDGALRLLELSDYDINNFKFDAFFYFKDAKLIQVTLKAKDSENQALVYKKMVETFRMKYGEETSTNNMSIGQEKLWMTKDRTQITVSLMGGDMNIYYSARIENELNKI
;
A
#
# COMPACT_ATOMS: atom_id res chain seq x y z
N MET A 1 -29.67 35.57 -47.44
CA MET A 1 -28.81 34.37 -47.40
C MET A 1 -28.58 33.99 -45.94
N LYS A 2 -29.24 32.94 -45.44
CA LYS A 2 -29.19 32.51 -44.04
C LYS A 2 -27.93 31.66 -43.82
N LYS A 3 -27.03 32.10 -42.93
CA LYS A 3 -25.80 31.36 -42.56
C LYS A 3 -26.17 30.24 -41.59
N ILE A 4 -25.96 29.00 -41.99
CA ILE A 4 -26.08 27.82 -41.12
C ILE A 4 -24.76 27.71 -40.35
N VAL A 5 -24.80 27.86 -39.03
CA VAL A 5 -23.67 27.62 -38.15
C VAL A 5 -23.66 26.12 -37.82
N PHE A 6 -22.71 25.39 -38.37
CA PHE A 6 -22.44 24.00 -38.01
C PHE A 6 -21.63 23.97 -36.70
N THR A 7 -22.29 23.64 -35.60
CA THR A 7 -21.61 23.38 -34.32
C THR A 7 -21.03 21.97 -34.36
N PHE A 8 -19.70 21.88 -34.49
CA PHE A 8 -18.95 20.63 -34.37
C PHE A 8 -18.81 20.29 -32.88
N ILE A 9 -19.64 19.36 -32.37
CA ILE A 9 -19.49 18.83 -31.02
C ILE A 9 -18.33 17.82 -31.07
N LEU A 10 -17.14 18.29 -30.70
CA LEU A 10 -15.96 17.43 -30.54
C LEU A 10 -16.13 16.64 -29.24
N SER A 11 -16.69 15.44 -29.35
CA SER A 11 -16.74 14.45 -28.28
C SER A 11 -15.33 13.96 -27.97
N VAL A 12 -14.65 14.65 -27.05
CA VAL A 12 -13.41 14.16 -26.45
C VAL A 12 -13.78 12.89 -25.68
N MET A 13 -13.54 11.73 -26.30
CA MET A 13 -13.47 10.47 -25.58
C MET A 13 -12.30 10.59 -24.61
N PHE A 14 -12.60 11.00 -23.39
CA PHE A 14 -11.71 10.76 -22.26
C PHE A 14 -11.59 9.25 -22.14
N SER A 15 -10.53 8.69 -22.73
CA SER A 15 -10.02 7.40 -22.30
C SER A 15 -9.72 7.58 -20.83
N THR A 16 -10.63 7.19 -19.94
CA THR A 16 -10.32 7.05 -18.53
C THR A 16 -9.24 5.99 -18.50
N SER A 17 -8.00 6.43 -18.41
CA SER A 17 -6.91 5.56 -18.06
C SER A 17 -7.31 4.97 -16.72
N THR A 18 -7.74 3.71 -16.73
CA THR A 18 -7.92 2.87 -15.57
C THR A 18 -6.54 2.57 -14.99
N PHE A 19 -5.78 3.63 -14.69
CA PHE A 19 -4.43 3.55 -14.20
C PHE A 19 -4.43 3.92 -12.73
N CYS A 20 -3.87 2.98 -11.98
CA CYS A 20 -3.99 2.82 -10.55
C CYS A 20 -5.35 2.27 -10.12
N GLN A 21 -5.54 0.96 -10.32
CA GLN A 21 -6.16 0.19 -9.24
C GLN A 21 -5.46 0.62 -7.97
N ILE A 22 -6.23 1.26 -7.12
CA ILE A 22 -5.80 1.76 -5.83
C ILE A 22 -5.07 0.62 -5.10
N ILE A 23 -3.74 0.71 -5.02
CA ILE A 23 -2.86 -0.34 -4.49
C ILE A 23 -3.30 -0.76 -3.08
N TRP A 24 -3.77 0.21 -2.29
CA TRP A 24 -4.41 0.01 -0.99
C TRP A 24 -5.17 1.27 -0.52
N GLN A 25 -6.51 1.32 -0.53
CA GLN A 25 -7.32 2.39 0.13
C GLN A 25 -8.68 1.89 0.65
N LYS A 26 -8.81 0.60 0.95
CA LYS A 26 -9.99 0.09 1.66
C LYS A 26 -9.74 -0.11 3.16
N ALA A 27 -8.49 -0.02 3.60
CA ALA A 27 -8.14 0.01 5.02
C ALA A 27 -7.50 1.36 5.32
N GLU A 28 -8.12 2.14 6.20
CA GLU A 28 -7.67 3.47 6.58
C GLU A 28 -7.24 3.51 8.04
N LYS A 29 -6.36 4.45 8.37
CA LYS A 29 -5.96 4.72 9.76
C LYS A 29 -7.19 4.87 10.65
N GLY A 30 -7.17 4.23 11.81
CA GLY A 30 -8.23 4.37 12.81
C GLY A 30 -9.43 3.44 12.60
N MET A 31 -9.45 2.64 11.53
CA MET A 31 -10.47 1.60 11.38
C MET A 31 -10.36 0.56 12.50
N THR A 32 -11.49 0.09 13.01
CA THR A 32 -11.55 -1.05 13.92
C THR A 32 -11.41 -2.36 13.14
N VAL A 33 -11.12 -3.46 13.84
CA VAL A 33 -11.10 -4.82 13.25
C VAL A 33 -12.39 -5.13 12.49
N ALA A 34 -13.55 -4.75 13.05
CA ALA A 34 -14.85 -4.98 12.42
C ALA A 34 -15.02 -4.18 11.10
N GLN A 35 -14.55 -2.92 11.09
CA GLN A 35 -14.58 -2.08 9.88
C GLN A 35 -13.66 -2.64 8.79
N VAL A 36 -12.46 -3.10 9.17
CA VAL A 36 -11.53 -3.74 8.23
C VAL A 36 -12.15 -5.03 7.68
N LYS A 37 -12.72 -5.91 8.51
CA LYS A 37 -13.41 -7.13 8.02
C LYS A 37 -14.59 -6.83 7.11
N LYS A 38 -15.33 -5.73 7.34
CA LYS A 38 -16.40 -5.30 6.44
C LYS A 38 -15.87 -4.98 5.04
N ASN A 39 -14.69 -4.36 4.98
CA ASN A 39 -14.05 -3.97 3.72
C ASN A 39 -13.30 -5.15 3.07
N PHE A 40 -12.84 -6.11 3.87
CA PHE A 40 -12.15 -7.33 3.46
C PHE A 40 -12.79 -8.57 4.09
N PRO A 41 -13.97 -9.02 3.59
CA PRO A 41 -14.70 -10.13 4.20
C PRO A 41 -13.94 -11.47 4.22
N LYS A 42 -12.94 -11.63 3.36
CA LYS A 42 -12.06 -12.80 3.30
C LYS A 42 -10.89 -12.75 4.28
N ALA A 43 -10.68 -11.63 4.98
CA ALA A 43 -9.60 -11.51 5.94
C ALA A 43 -9.82 -12.43 7.14
N GLN A 44 -8.83 -13.24 7.44
CA GLN A 44 -8.84 -14.20 8.53
C GLN A 44 -8.35 -13.54 9.82
N SER A 45 -8.84 -14.04 10.96
CA SER A 45 -8.39 -13.55 12.27
C SER A 45 -7.14 -14.28 12.69
N VAL A 46 -6.17 -13.53 13.21
CA VAL A 46 -4.90 -14.07 13.69
C VAL A 46 -4.86 -13.93 15.20
N GLN A 47 -4.42 -14.98 15.89
CA GLN A 47 -4.16 -14.90 17.32
C GLN A 47 -2.79 -14.24 17.54
N PRO A 48 -2.70 -13.21 18.40
CA PRO A 48 -1.43 -12.58 18.70
C PRO A 48 -0.43 -13.57 19.33
N THR A 49 0.70 -13.75 18.68
CA THR A 49 1.94 -14.35 19.18
C THR A 49 3.11 -13.38 19.03
N ASP A 50 4.30 -13.72 19.53
CA ASP A 50 5.49 -12.88 19.40
C ASP A 50 5.80 -12.52 17.93
N GLY A 51 5.60 -13.47 17.00
CA GLY A 51 5.79 -13.25 15.55
C GLY A 51 4.72 -12.38 14.87
N THR A 52 3.76 -11.87 15.63
CA THR A 52 2.64 -11.04 15.14
C THR A 52 2.56 -9.70 15.83
N THR A 53 3.53 -9.38 16.69
CA THR A 53 3.58 -8.13 17.45
C THR A 53 4.73 -7.28 16.93
N LEU A 54 4.45 -6.02 16.59
CA LEU A 54 5.49 -5.05 16.22
C LEU A 54 6.15 -4.51 17.49
N GLY A 55 7.37 -3.98 17.36
CA GLY A 55 8.15 -3.47 18.52
C GLY A 55 7.47 -2.36 19.33
N ASP A 56 6.46 -1.69 18.77
CA ASP A 56 5.64 -0.68 19.43
C ASP A 56 4.38 -1.26 20.13
N GLY A 57 4.24 -2.58 20.16
CA GLY A 57 3.10 -3.30 20.75
C GLY A 57 1.89 -3.43 19.83
N ALA A 58 1.96 -3.00 18.57
CA ALA A 58 0.86 -3.20 17.63
C ALA A 58 0.73 -4.66 17.23
N LEU A 59 -0.50 -5.18 17.27
CA LEU A 59 -0.81 -6.59 17.06
C LEU A 59 -1.36 -6.82 15.65
N ARG A 60 -0.84 -7.81 14.93
CA ARG A 60 -1.46 -8.32 13.70
C ARG A 60 -2.68 -9.14 14.08
N LEU A 61 -3.86 -8.56 13.87
CA LEU A 61 -5.14 -9.21 14.21
C LEU A 61 -5.85 -9.78 12.99
N LEU A 62 -5.50 -9.32 11.79
CA LEU A 62 -6.06 -9.82 10.55
C LEU A 62 -4.97 -10.08 9.51
N GLU A 63 -5.24 -11.06 8.66
CA GLU A 63 -4.47 -11.33 7.46
C GLU A 63 -5.37 -11.66 6.27
N LEU A 64 -4.90 -11.36 5.06
CA LEU A 64 -5.56 -11.69 3.82
C LEU A 64 -4.52 -12.22 2.84
N SER A 65 -4.67 -13.47 2.43
CA SER A 65 -3.79 -14.08 1.44
C SER A 65 -4.26 -13.86 0.01
N ASP A 66 -3.31 -13.98 -0.91
CA ASP A 66 -3.51 -13.91 -2.36
C ASP A 66 -4.20 -12.62 -2.80
N TYR A 67 -3.83 -11.50 -2.17
CA TYR A 67 -4.30 -10.18 -2.56
C TYR A 67 -3.57 -9.73 -3.83
N ASP A 68 -4.32 -9.56 -4.92
CA ASP A 68 -3.76 -9.20 -6.22
C ASP A 68 -3.57 -7.67 -6.36
N ILE A 69 -2.35 -7.25 -6.67
CA ILE A 69 -1.98 -5.86 -6.98
C ILE A 69 -1.14 -5.86 -8.25
N ASN A 70 -1.60 -5.18 -9.31
CA ASN A 70 -0.91 -5.13 -10.61
C ASN A 70 -0.42 -6.51 -11.12
N ASN A 71 -1.27 -7.54 -10.97
CA ASN A 71 -0.98 -8.93 -11.35
C ASN A 71 0.09 -9.65 -10.51
N PHE A 72 0.45 -9.10 -9.35
CA PHE A 72 1.30 -9.77 -8.37
C PHE A 72 0.49 -10.13 -7.13
N LYS A 73 0.79 -11.27 -6.52
CA LYS A 73 0.14 -11.73 -5.30
C LYS A 73 0.87 -11.27 -4.05
N PHE A 74 0.08 -10.83 -3.07
CA PHE A 74 0.56 -10.42 -1.76
C PHE A 74 -0.19 -11.13 -0.64
N ASP A 75 0.50 -11.32 0.49
CA ASP A 75 -0.14 -11.47 1.78
C ASP A 75 -0.26 -10.09 2.43
N ALA A 76 -1.47 -9.72 2.84
CA ALA A 76 -1.74 -8.48 3.55
C ALA A 76 -1.92 -8.75 5.05
N PHE A 77 -1.21 -7.98 5.87
CA PHE A 77 -1.23 -8.07 7.32
C PHE A 77 -1.70 -6.74 7.92
N PHE A 78 -2.69 -6.80 8.80
CA PHE A 78 -3.31 -5.61 9.38
C PHE A 78 -2.96 -5.51 10.86
N TYR A 79 -2.27 -4.43 11.22
CA TYR A 79 -1.75 -4.21 12.56
C TYR A 79 -2.56 -3.14 13.29
N PHE A 80 -2.96 -3.49 14.51
CA PHE A 80 -3.83 -2.68 15.35
C PHE A 80 -3.13 -2.32 16.66
N LYS A 81 -3.32 -1.09 17.10
CA LYS A 81 -2.92 -0.60 18.43
C LYS A 81 -4.09 0.17 19.00
N ASP A 82 -4.39 -0.02 20.28
CA ASP A 82 -5.55 0.59 20.94
C ASP A 82 -6.88 0.36 20.18
N ALA A 83 -7.05 -0.86 19.65
CA ALA A 83 -8.19 -1.29 18.82
C ALA A 83 -8.37 -0.52 17.49
N LYS A 84 -7.32 0.17 17.01
CA LYS A 84 -7.33 0.99 15.81
C LYS A 84 -6.25 0.53 14.83
N LEU A 85 -6.59 0.46 13.55
CA LEU A 85 -5.64 0.14 12.49
C LEU A 85 -4.59 1.24 12.41
N ILE A 86 -3.32 0.87 12.53
CA ILE A 86 -2.19 1.82 12.45
C ILE A 86 -1.25 1.52 11.28
N GLN A 87 -1.21 0.26 10.82
CA GLN A 87 -0.34 -0.16 9.74
C GLN A 87 -0.95 -1.32 8.95
N VAL A 88 -0.69 -1.31 7.65
CA VAL A 88 -0.85 -2.47 6.78
C VAL A 88 0.51 -2.81 6.19
N THR A 89 0.85 -4.09 6.20
CA THR A 89 2.02 -4.62 5.52
C THR A 89 1.55 -5.54 4.39
N LEU A 90 2.08 -5.32 3.19
CA LEU A 90 1.89 -6.20 2.05
C LEU A 90 3.23 -6.88 1.79
N LYS A 91 3.30 -8.19 1.98
CA LYS A 91 4.45 -9.00 1.59
C LYS A 91 4.15 -9.66 0.26
N ALA A 92 5.01 -9.47 -0.75
CA ALA A 92 4.85 -10.20 -2.01
C ALA A 92 5.02 -11.70 -1.75
N LYS A 93 4.18 -12.53 -2.37
CA LYS A 93 4.29 -13.99 -2.24
C LYS A 93 5.67 -14.45 -2.69
N ASP A 94 6.25 -15.42 -1.99
CA ASP A 94 7.58 -15.94 -2.32
C ASP A 94 7.66 -16.55 -3.74
N SER A 95 6.51 -16.94 -4.31
CA SER A 95 6.38 -17.40 -5.70
C SER A 95 6.57 -16.29 -6.75
N GLU A 96 6.51 -15.02 -6.35
CA GLU A 96 6.68 -13.87 -7.24
C GLU A 96 8.16 -13.52 -7.44
N ASN A 97 8.47 -12.91 -8.59
CA ASN A 97 9.79 -12.32 -8.81
C ASN A 97 9.94 -11.01 -8.03
N GLN A 98 10.48 -11.11 -6.82
CA GLN A 98 10.58 -10.01 -5.84
C GLN A 98 11.18 -8.72 -6.41
N ALA A 99 12.27 -8.83 -7.18
CA ALA A 99 12.93 -7.67 -7.80
C ALA A 99 12.06 -7.00 -8.86
N LEU A 100 11.35 -7.79 -9.67
CA LEU A 100 10.39 -7.26 -10.64
C LEU A 100 9.21 -6.60 -9.94
N VAL A 101 8.65 -7.23 -8.90
CA VAL A 101 7.53 -6.66 -8.13
C VAL A 101 7.96 -5.33 -7.52
N TYR A 102 9.14 -5.28 -6.89
CA TYR A 102 9.70 -4.04 -6.32
C TYR A 102 9.76 -2.92 -7.36
N LYS A 103 10.40 -3.18 -8.51
CA LYS A 103 10.51 -2.19 -9.60
C LYS A 103 9.14 -1.69 -10.04
N LYS A 104 8.18 -2.60 -10.24
CA LYS A 104 6.83 -2.26 -10.69
C LYS A 104 6.04 -1.48 -9.64
N MET A 105 6.20 -1.80 -8.38
CA MET A 105 5.57 -1.06 -7.29
C MET A 105 6.15 0.35 -7.20
N VAL A 106 7.48 0.50 -7.20
CA VAL A 106 8.12 1.83 -7.22
C VAL A 106 7.62 2.67 -8.39
N GLU A 107 7.59 2.13 -9.62
CA GLU A 107 7.00 2.80 -10.78
C GLU A 107 5.56 3.24 -10.52
N THR A 108 4.74 2.36 -9.91
CA THR A 108 3.33 2.66 -9.62
C THR A 108 3.16 3.73 -8.56
N PHE A 109 3.94 3.71 -7.48
CA PHE A 109 3.91 4.74 -6.45
C PHE A 109 4.41 6.08 -6.99
N ARG A 110 5.43 6.10 -7.86
CA ARG A 110 5.88 7.32 -8.53
C ARG A 110 4.81 7.95 -9.41
N MET A 111 4.10 7.13 -10.19
CA MET A 111 2.98 7.61 -10.99
C MET A 111 1.85 8.21 -10.15
N LYS A 112 1.61 7.69 -8.94
CA LYS A 112 0.50 8.12 -8.07
C LYS A 112 0.85 9.30 -7.16
N TYR A 113 2.05 9.29 -6.57
CA TYR A 113 2.43 10.21 -5.49
C TYR A 113 3.61 11.12 -5.87
N GLY A 114 4.20 10.96 -7.06
CA GLY A 114 5.45 11.62 -7.44
C GLY A 114 6.69 10.86 -6.97
N GLU A 115 7.88 11.44 -7.17
CA GLU A 115 9.14 10.85 -6.69
C GLU A 115 9.11 10.61 -5.17
N GLU A 116 9.83 9.59 -4.72
CA GLU A 116 9.99 9.30 -3.30
C GLU A 116 10.60 10.49 -2.54
N THR A 117 10.14 10.70 -1.31
CA THR A 117 10.69 11.71 -0.39
C THR A 117 12.05 11.29 0.16
N SER A 118 12.34 9.98 0.20
CA SER A 118 13.64 9.45 0.58
C SER A 118 13.92 8.09 -0.08
N THR A 119 15.20 7.83 -0.32
CA THR A 119 15.73 6.49 -0.65
C THR A 119 16.80 6.12 0.38
N ASN A 120 16.60 5.00 1.06
CA ASN A 120 17.56 4.45 2.01
C ASN A 120 18.19 3.19 1.41
N ASN A 121 19.50 3.23 1.18
CA ASN A 121 20.27 2.08 0.71
C ASN A 121 21.00 1.44 1.90
N MET A 122 20.89 0.11 2.02
CA MET A 122 21.47 -0.68 3.08
C MET A 122 22.28 -1.83 2.48
N SER A 123 23.16 -2.47 3.27
CA SER A 123 23.95 -3.61 2.81
C SER A 123 23.10 -4.79 2.33
N ILE A 124 21.90 -4.93 2.89
CA ILE A 124 20.98 -6.05 2.62
C ILE A 124 19.82 -5.68 1.69
N GLY A 125 19.78 -4.45 1.17
CA GLY A 125 18.66 -4.02 0.33
C GLY A 125 18.45 -2.52 0.27
N GLN A 126 17.24 -2.12 -0.11
CA GLN A 126 16.89 -0.71 -0.27
C GLN A 126 15.42 -0.45 0.05
N GLU A 127 15.14 0.79 0.44
CA GLU A 127 13.80 1.28 0.71
C GLU A 127 13.54 2.62 0.04
N LYS A 128 12.30 2.83 -0.38
CA LYS A 128 11.82 4.11 -0.91
C LYS A 128 10.59 4.55 -0.11
N LEU A 129 10.56 5.82 0.23
CA LEU A 129 9.56 6.39 1.13
C LEU A 129 8.74 7.46 0.42
N TRP A 130 7.44 7.46 0.65
CA TRP A 130 6.54 8.56 0.30
C TRP A 130 5.78 9.00 1.54
N MET A 131 5.43 10.28 1.59
CA MET A 131 4.52 10.82 2.58
C MET A 131 3.26 11.33 1.87
N THR A 132 2.10 10.80 2.24
CA THR A 132 0.82 11.27 1.71
C THR A 132 0.38 12.56 2.40
N LYS A 133 -0.61 13.26 1.83
CA LYS A 133 -1.16 14.50 2.40
C LYS A 133 -1.77 14.29 3.80
N ASP A 134 -2.33 13.12 4.06
CA ASP A 134 -2.88 12.70 5.36
C ASP A 134 -1.80 12.18 6.35
N ARG A 135 -0.51 12.36 6.02
CA ARG A 135 0.65 11.93 6.81
C ARG A 135 0.71 10.41 7.02
N THR A 136 0.26 9.65 6.03
CA THR A 136 0.54 8.23 5.95
C THR A 136 1.88 8.05 5.24
N GLN A 137 2.83 7.44 5.93
CA GLN A 137 4.08 7.00 5.34
C GLN A 137 3.84 5.73 4.52
N ILE A 138 4.37 5.73 3.31
CA ILE A 138 4.40 4.56 2.44
C ILE A 138 5.87 4.19 2.26
N THR A 139 6.24 2.96 2.60
CA THR A 139 7.59 2.45 2.38
C THR A 139 7.53 1.24 1.46
N VAL A 140 8.25 1.29 0.34
CA VAL A 140 8.44 0.15 -0.56
C VAL A 140 9.86 -0.36 -0.38
N SER A 141 9.99 -1.60 0.06
CA SER A 141 11.23 -2.21 0.55
C SER A 141 11.55 -3.46 -0.25
N LEU A 142 12.83 -3.63 -0.59
CA LEU A 142 13.40 -4.89 -1.06
C LEU A 142 14.60 -5.19 -0.18
N MET A 143 14.40 -6.08 0.80
CA MET A 143 15.35 -6.33 1.90
C MET A 143 15.55 -7.83 2.09
N GLY A 144 16.81 -8.27 2.07
CA GLY A 144 17.14 -9.69 2.20
C GLY A 144 16.57 -10.58 1.08
N GLY A 145 16.15 -9.98 -0.03
CA GLY A 145 15.46 -10.65 -1.14
C GLY A 145 13.94 -10.54 -1.09
N ASP A 146 13.34 -10.13 0.02
CA ASP A 146 11.88 -10.02 0.18
C ASP A 146 11.37 -8.63 -0.18
N MET A 147 10.31 -8.57 -0.98
CA MET A 147 9.62 -7.32 -1.30
C MET A 147 8.45 -7.08 -0.35
N ASN A 148 8.46 -5.93 0.31
CA ASN A 148 7.40 -5.50 1.21
C ASN A 148 6.93 -4.06 0.91
N ILE A 149 5.65 -3.81 1.15
CA ILE A 149 5.09 -2.46 1.18
C ILE A 149 4.49 -2.23 2.57
N TYR A 150 4.84 -1.11 3.18
CA TYR A 150 4.32 -0.68 4.47
C TYR A 150 3.49 0.59 4.28
N TYR A 151 2.22 0.56 4.67
CA TYR A 151 1.38 1.74 4.83
C TYR A 151 1.24 2.01 6.32
N SER A 152 1.93 3.02 6.82
CA SER A 152 2.00 3.29 8.25
C SER A 152 1.61 4.73 8.52
N ALA A 153 0.67 4.94 9.43
CA ALA A 153 0.30 6.27 9.87
C ALA A 153 1.03 6.72 11.14
N ARG A 154 2.18 6.09 11.42
CA ARG A 154 3.10 6.44 12.50
C ARG A 154 3.76 7.78 12.17
N ILE A 155 3.92 8.61 13.19
CA ILE A 155 4.74 9.83 13.09
C ILE A 155 6.21 9.36 13.09
N GLU A 156 7.05 9.94 12.22
CA GLU A 156 8.46 9.55 11.94
C GLU A 156 9.36 9.27 13.16
N ASN A 157 8.96 9.70 14.36
CA ASN A 157 9.72 9.54 15.60
C ASN A 157 9.84 8.09 16.15
N GLU A 158 9.08 7.11 15.63
CA GLU A 158 9.16 5.73 16.14
C GLU A 158 9.90 4.74 15.22
N LEU A 159 10.05 5.04 13.93
CA LEU A 159 10.74 4.13 12.98
C LEU A 159 12.27 4.29 13.01
N ASN A 160 12.79 5.41 13.54
CA ASN A 160 14.23 5.68 13.69
C ASN A 160 14.83 5.13 15.01
N LYS A 161 14.14 4.22 15.70
CA LYS A 161 14.60 3.63 16.97
C LYS A 161 15.04 2.16 16.86
N ILE A 162 15.42 1.72 15.66
CA ILE A 162 16.07 0.41 15.46
C ILE A 162 17.57 0.62 15.32
#